data_AF-V9IGB2-F1
#
_entry.id   AF-V9IGB2-F1
#
_cell.length_a   1.000
_cell.length_b   1.000
_cell.length_c   1.000
_cell.angle_alpha   90.00
_cell.angle_beta   90.00
_cell.angle_gamma   90.00
#
_symmetry.space_group_name_H-M   'P 1'
#
loop_
_entity.id
_entity.type
_entity.pdbx_description
1 polymer ?
#
loop_
_entity_poly.entity_id
_entity_poly.type
_entity_poly.pdbx_seq_one_letter_code
_entity_poly.pdbx_strand_id
1 'polypeptide(L)'
;MAMTMRKRSGSGSKRQHKGKLVPIYESFFKGEDLTLAHPNFWNELFLIKPMVPHIESEILHMTTEQLNASRENLNALVCHCVDTLVDEHPFRVVYALQTLAAVIQSMYKKASQGDCGFNLIDILVGFDSAEQRMTTLMQHCNNFLTGEYPDSSKALCLKLLLIIVTGMDNVSQNTLLEYVMLNSVLNLWFNC
;
A
#
# COMPACT_ATOMS: atom_id res chain seq x y z
N MET A 1 -40.68 36.61 20.69
CA MET A 1 -41.12 35.44 19.91
C MET A 1 -40.51 35.56 18.52
N ALA A 2 -39.73 34.64 17.96
CA ALA A 2 -39.30 33.31 18.37
C ALA A 2 -37.95 33.02 17.66
N MET A 3 -37.03 32.35 18.36
CA MET A 3 -35.80 31.79 17.77
C MET A 3 -36.15 30.59 16.89
N THR A 4 -35.71 30.58 15.64
CA THR A 4 -35.62 29.34 14.84
C THR A 4 -34.24 28.72 15.03
N MET A 5 -34.19 27.70 15.88
CA MET A 5 -33.09 26.74 15.93
C MET A 5 -32.94 26.05 14.57
N ARG A 6 -31.73 26.03 14.00
CA ARG A 6 -31.34 25.01 13.02
C ARG A 6 -30.32 24.07 13.64
N LYS A 7 -30.78 22.83 13.85
CA LYS A 7 -30.04 21.65 14.33
C LYS A 7 -28.78 21.40 13.49
N ARG A 8 -27.65 21.20 14.18
CA ARG A 8 -26.43 20.53 13.70
C ARG A 8 -26.74 19.07 13.35
N SER A 9 -26.18 18.56 12.25
CA SER A 9 -26.00 17.12 12.03
C SER A 9 -24.64 16.84 11.37
N GLY A 10 -23.80 16.04 12.05
CA GLY A 10 -22.86 15.12 11.38
C GLY A 10 -21.45 15.60 11.02
N SER A 11 -20.63 16.05 11.99
CA SER A 11 -19.16 16.16 11.79
C SER A 11 -18.33 15.45 12.87
N GLY A 12 -18.97 14.59 13.68
CA GLY A 12 -18.28 13.80 14.73
C GLY A 12 -17.64 12.51 14.20
N SER A 13 -18.24 11.88 13.18
CA SER A 13 -17.86 10.53 12.75
C SER A 13 -16.50 10.50 12.03
N LYS A 14 -16.20 11.47 11.15
CA LYS A 14 -14.91 11.53 10.42
C LYS A 14 -13.67 11.70 11.31
N ARG A 15 -13.80 12.36 12.48
CA ARG A 15 -12.69 12.50 13.45
C ARG A 15 -12.50 11.24 14.29
N GLN A 16 -13.58 10.53 14.60
CA GLN A 16 -13.54 9.34 15.45
C GLN A 16 -12.90 8.12 14.76
N HIS A 17 -13.06 7.98 13.44
CA HIS A 17 -12.42 6.90 12.67
C HIS A 17 -10.91 7.08 12.50
N LYS A 18 -10.41 8.32 12.39
CA LYS A 18 -8.96 8.58 12.30
C LYS A 18 -8.19 8.12 13.54
N GLY A 19 -8.78 8.27 14.73
CA GLY A 19 -8.16 7.85 15.99
C GLY A 19 -8.07 6.32 16.16
N LYS A 20 -8.89 5.56 15.44
CA LYS A 20 -8.86 4.09 15.46
C LYS A 20 -7.84 3.49 14.49
N LEU A 21 -7.38 4.25 13.51
CA LEU A 21 -6.51 3.72 12.45
C LEU A 21 -5.04 3.56 12.91
N VAL A 22 -4.56 4.47 13.76
CA VAL A 22 -3.24 4.38 14.40
C VAL A 22 -3.07 3.06 15.17
N PRO A 23 -3.93 2.73 16.16
CA PRO A 23 -3.78 1.48 16.89
C PRO A 23 -3.96 0.24 16.00
N ILE A 24 -4.74 0.31 14.91
CA ILE A 24 -4.83 -0.77 13.93
C ILE A 24 -3.47 -1.00 13.27
N TYR A 25 -2.83 0.03 12.72
CA TYR A 25 -1.51 -0.11 12.11
C TYR A 25 -0.43 -0.52 13.12
N GLU A 26 -0.42 0.04 14.33
CA GLU A 26 0.51 -0.36 15.39
C GLU A 26 0.37 -1.84 15.76
N SER A 27 -0.86 -2.33 15.95
CA SER A 27 -1.11 -3.74 16.27
C SER A 27 -0.72 -4.64 15.10
N PHE A 28 -1.01 -4.18 13.87
CA PHE A 28 -0.64 -4.88 12.65
C PHE A 28 0.88 -5.03 12.49
N PHE A 29 1.65 -3.96 12.72
CA PHE A 29 3.11 -4.00 12.65
C PHE A 29 3.77 -4.69 13.85
N LYS A 30 3.02 -4.98 14.92
CA LYS A 30 3.46 -5.86 16.01
C LYS A 30 3.26 -7.36 15.72
N GLY A 31 2.64 -7.71 14.58
CA GLY A 31 2.36 -9.10 14.22
C GLY A 31 1.02 -9.63 14.76
N GLU A 32 0.13 -8.76 15.24
CA GLU A 32 -1.21 -9.17 15.70
C GLU A 32 -2.14 -9.41 14.51
N ASP A 33 -2.87 -10.53 14.52
CA ASP A 33 -3.89 -10.82 13.49
C ASP A 33 -5.24 -10.23 13.88
N LEU A 34 -5.54 -9.06 13.30
CA LEU A 34 -6.80 -8.34 13.50
C LEU A 34 -7.95 -8.89 12.65
N THR A 35 -7.66 -9.76 11.68
CA THR A 35 -8.65 -10.25 10.70
C THR A 35 -9.56 -11.33 11.30
N LEU A 36 -9.05 -12.11 12.25
CA LEU A 36 -9.81 -13.15 12.96
C LEU A 36 -11.03 -12.59 13.71
N ALA A 37 -10.91 -11.37 14.23
CA ALA A 37 -12.00 -10.70 14.95
C ALA A 37 -13.01 -10.02 14.00
N HIS A 38 -12.64 -9.77 12.74
CA HIS A 38 -13.36 -8.88 11.84
C HIS A 38 -13.41 -9.41 10.39
N PRO A 39 -14.49 -10.14 10.01
CA PRO A 39 -14.61 -10.76 8.69
C PRO A 39 -14.52 -9.81 7.48
N ASN A 40 -14.86 -8.53 7.67
CA ASN A 40 -14.83 -7.48 6.65
C ASN A 40 -13.68 -6.49 6.83
N PHE A 41 -12.65 -6.86 7.60
CA PHE A 41 -11.57 -5.95 7.99
C PHE A 41 -10.99 -5.14 6.83
N TRP A 42 -10.57 -5.80 5.75
CA TRP A 42 -9.93 -5.14 4.59
C TRP A 42 -10.87 -4.18 3.86
N ASN A 43 -12.13 -4.60 3.70
CA ASN A 43 -13.18 -3.79 3.09
C ASN A 43 -13.44 -2.50 3.86
N GLU A 44 -13.32 -2.53 5.19
CA GLU A 44 -13.47 -1.36 6.06
C GLU A 44 -12.19 -0.54 6.14
N LEU A 45 -11.02 -1.18 6.20
CA LEU A 45 -9.71 -0.52 6.24
C LEU A 45 -9.53 0.40 5.03
N PHE A 46 -9.80 -0.11 3.82
CA PHE A 46 -9.65 0.66 2.58
C PHE A 46 -10.79 1.67 2.34
N LEU A 47 -11.79 1.75 3.22
CA LEU A 47 -12.74 2.88 3.22
C LEU A 47 -12.25 4.07 4.05
N ILE A 48 -11.18 3.88 4.83
CA ILE A 48 -10.60 4.91 5.68
C ILE A 48 -9.33 5.44 5.02
N LYS A 49 -9.19 6.76 4.95
CA LYS A 49 -8.00 7.39 4.36
C LYS A 49 -6.74 6.96 5.13
N PRO A 50 -5.73 6.39 4.46
CA PRO A 50 -4.53 5.91 5.13
C PRO A 50 -3.74 7.08 5.73
N MET A 51 -3.15 6.82 6.89
CA MET A 51 -2.22 7.75 7.53
C MET A 51 -0.82 7.48 7.03
N VAL A 52 -0.56 7.85 5.77
CA VAL A 52 0.73 7.62 5.07
C VAL A 52 1.95 7.98 5.92
N PRO A 53 2.03 9.17 6.57
CA PRO A 53 3.21 9.50 7.38
C PRO A 53 3.42 8.58 8.59
N HIS A 54 2.33 8.02 9.14
CA HIS A 54 2.40 7.13 10.29
C HIS A 54 2.83 5.72 9.87
N ILE A 55 2.26 5.19 8.78
CA ILE A 55 2.71 3.94 8.15
C ILE A 55 4.21 4.04 7.84
N GLU A 56 4.61 5.15 7.22
CA GLU A 56 6.01 5.34 6.85
C GLU A 56 6.93 5.36 8.08
N SER A 57 6.52 6.10 9.12
CA SER A 57 7.26 6.20 10.37
C SER A 57 7.37 4.86 11.08
N GLU A 58 6.28 4.12 11.26
CA GLU A 58 6.28 2.82 11.94
C GLU A 58 7.29 1.87 11.29
N ILE A 59 7.19 1.65 9.98
CA ILE A 59 8.09 0.75 9.24
C ILE A 59 9.56 1.17 9.40
N LEU A 60 9.85 2.48 9.37
CA LEU A 60 11.22 2.98 9.52
C LEU A 60 11.79 2.75 10.91
N HIS A 61 10.96 2.77 11.96
CA HIS A 61 11.41 2.58 13.34
C HIS A 61 11.51 1.10 13.75
N MET A 62 10.94 0.17 12.97
CA MET A 62 11.02 -1.26 13.27
C MET A 62 12.44 -1.79 13.17
N THR A 63 12.83 -2.70 14.07
CA THR A 63 14.07 -3.47 13.92
C THR A 63 13.90 -4.61 12.91
N THR A 64 15.01 -5.22 12.49
CA THR A 64 14.98 -6.40 11.61
C THR A 64 14.16 -7.55 12.21
N GLU A 65 14.24 -7.77 13.53
CA GLU A 65 13.46 -8.80 14.22
C GLU A 65 11.95 -8.48 14.18
N GLN A 66 11.57 -7.22 14.37
CA GLN A 66 10.18 -6.77 14.30
C GLN A 66 9.62 -6.85 12.88
N LEU A 67 10.44 -6.54 11.88
CA LEU A 67 10.07 -6.73 10.47
C LEU A 67 9.83 -8.19 10.13
N ASN A 68 10.68 -9.09 10.62
CA ASN A 68 10.48 -10.53 10.45
C ASN A 68 9.25 -11.04 11.20
N ALA A 69 8.97 -10.55 12.41
CA ALA A 69 7.78 -10.91 13.18
C ALA A 69 6.47 -10.43 12.54
N SER A 70 6.51 -9.30 11.81
CA SER A 70 5.35 -8.75 11.12
C SER A 70 5.29 -9.12 9.62
N ARG A 71 6.17 -10.01 9.15
CA ARG A 71 6.29 -10.41 7.73
C ARG A 71 4.96 -10.88 7.15
N GLU A 72 4.25 -11.79 7.83
CA GLU A 72 2.97 -12.32 7.35
C GLU A 72 1.92 -11.22 7.23
N ASN A 73 1.91 -10.29 8.19
CA ASN A 73 1.02 -9.14 8.18
C ASN A 73 1.37 -8.20 7.03
N LEU A 74 2.64 -7.79 6.87
CA LEU A 74 3.08 -6.94 5.76
C LEU A 74 2.75 -7.56 4.39
N ASN A 75 2.97 -8.86 4.25
CA ASN A 75 2.60 -9.61 3.07
C ASN A 75 1.09 -9.54 2.81
N ALA A 76 0.27 -9.85 3.82
CA ALA A 76 -1.18 -9.78 3.72
C ALA A 76 -1.66 -8.37 3.34
N LEU A 77 -1.09 -7.32 3.93
CA LEU A 77 -1.41 -5.93 3.61
C LEU A 77 -1.12 -5.60 2.15
N VAL A 78 0.06 -5.96 1.64
CA VAL A 78 0.43 -5.75 0.24
C VAL A 78 -0.50 -6.55 -0.67
N CYS A 79 -0.74 -7.82 -0.36
CA CYS A 79 -1.64 -8.68 -1.11
C CYS A 79 -3.04 -8.10 -1.24
N HIS A 80 -3.65 -7.73 -0.10
CA HIS A 80 -4.98 -7.12 -0.09
C HIS A 80 -5.00 -5.73 -0.75
N CYS A 81 -3.91 -4.95 -0.67
CA CYS A 81 -3.81 -3.71 -1.44
C CYS A 81 -3.91 -4.00 -2.96
N VAL A 82 -3.18 -5.00 -3.45
CA VAL A 82 -3.21 -5.37 -4.87
C VAL A 82 -4.57 -5.93 -5.30
N ASP A 83 -5.17 -6.81 -4.49
CA ASP A 83 -6.51 -7.35 -4.77
C ASP A 83 -7.59 -6.26 -4.82
N THR A 84 -7.43 -5.21 -4.01
CA THR A 84 -8.38 -4.10 -3.95
C THR A 84 -8.27 -3.16 -5.17
N LEU A 85 -7.25 -3.30 -6.02
CA LEU A 85 -7.08 -2.42 -7.20
C LEU A 85 -8.13 -2.64 -8.29
N VAL A 86 -8.85 -3.76 -8.26
CA VAL A 86 -9.98 -4.03 -9.17
C VAL A 86 -11.35 -3.69 -8.58
N ASP A 87 -11.40 -3.17 -7.34
CA ASP A 87 -12.65 -2.84 -6.65
C ASP A 87 -13.39 -1.70 -7.38
N GLU A 88 -14.71 -1.82 -7.48
CA GLU A 88 -15.57 -0.81 -8.11
C GLU A 88 -15.62 0.50 -7.32
N HIS A 89 -15.32 0.44 -6.01
CA HIS A 89 -15.39 1.57 -5.12
C HIS A 89 -14.10 2.43 -5.20
N PRO A 90 -14.16 3.63 -5.81
CA PRO A 90 -12.95 4.39 -6.15
C PRO A 90 -12.13 4.82 -4.94
N PHE A 91 -12.76 5.03 -3.77
CA PHE A 91 -11.99 5.33 -2.55
C PHE A 91 -11.14 4.15 -2.08
N ARG A 92 -11.61 2.91 -2.25
CA ARG A 92 -10.86 1.73 -1.84
C ARG A 92 -9.64 1.55 -2.70
N VAL A 93 -9.79 1.65 -4.02
CA VAL A 93 -8.68 1.63 -4.98
C VAL A 93 -7.65 2.70 -4.63
N VAL A 94 -8.08 3.95 -4.43
CA VAL A 94 -7.18 5.07 -4.13
C VAL A 94 -6.46 4.89 -2.79
N TYR A 95 -7.15 4.43 -1.75
CA TYR A 95 -6.56 4.23 -0.42
C TYR A 95 -5.66 3.00 -0.37
N ALA A 96 -5.98 1.95 -1.12
CA ALA A 96 -5.09 0.80 -1.32
C ALA A 96 -3.81 1.21 -2.06
N LEU A 97 -3.90 1.97 -3.16
CA LEU A 97 -2.72 2.49 -3.87
C LEU A 97 -1.84 3.38 -2.97
N GLN A 98 -2.46 4.26 -2.17
CA GLN A 98 -1.73 5.12 -1.23
C GLN A 98 -1.02 4.30 -0.14
N THR A 99 -1.67 3.26 0.38
CA THR A 99 -1.10 2.36 1.38
C THR A 99 0.05 1.56 0.79
N LEU A 100 -0.14 0.97 -0.39
CA LEU A 100 0.88 0.20 -1.11
C LEU A 100 2.12 1.04 -1.41
N ALA A 101 1.93 2.27 -1.91
CA ALA A 101 3.03 3.19 -2.18
C ALA A 101 3.79 3.57 -0.90
N ALA A 102 3.08 3.81 0.22
CA ALA A 102 3.69 4.14 1.50
C ALA A 102 4.54 2.99 2.05
N VAL A 103 4.00 1.76 2.02
CA VAL A 103 4.69 0.56 2.49
C VAL A 103 5.96 0.30 1.67
N ILE A 104 5.84 0.25 0.34
CA ILE A 104 6.98 -0.02 -0.55
C ILE A 104 8.05 1.07 -0.39
N GLN A 105 7.65 2.35 -0.38
CA GLN A 105 8.58 3.46 -0.20
C GLN A 105 9.33 3.37 1.12
N SER A 106 8.66 3.05 2.22
CA SER A 106 9.32 2.89 3.52
C SER A 106 10.22 1.68 3.59
N MET A 107 9.87 0.57 2.93
CA MET A 107 10.76 -0.59 2.86
C MET A 107 12.03 -0.30 2.08
N TYR A 108 11.96 0.44 0.97
CA TYR A 108 13.16 0.89 0.26
C TYR A 108 14.02 1.82 1.12
N LYS A 109 13.40 2.82 1.77
CA LYS A 109 14.12 3.71 2.70
C LYS A 109 14.79 2.89 3.81
N LYS A 110 14.10 1.90 4.38
CA LYS A 110 14.65 1.00 5.41
C LYS A 110 15.82 0.18 4.87
N ALA A 111 15.72 -0.34 3.65
CA ALA A 111 16.80 -1.11 3.01
C ALA A 111 18.04 -0.24 2.78
N SER A 112 17.84 1.04 2.42
CA SER A 112 18.93 1.99 2.21
C SER A 112 19.67 2.40 3.49
N GLN A 113 19.08 2.19 4.67
CA GLN A 113 19.70 2.49 5.97
C GLN A 113 20.80 1.50 6.39
N GLY A 114 21.06 0.45 5.59
CA GLY A 114 22.19 -0.45 5.82
C GLY A 114 21.87 -1.67 6.69
N ASP A 115 20.64 -1.83 7.16
CA ASP A 115 20.15 -3.08 7.76
C ASP A 115 19.85 -4.10 6.65
N CYS A 116 20.89 -4.60 5.99
CA CYS A 116 20.82 -5.55 4.87
C CYS A 116 20.48 -7.00 5.27
N GLY A 117 19.89 -7.21 6.45
CA GLY A 117 19.51 -8.52 6.95
C GLY A 117 18.17 -9.04 6.45
N PHE A 118 17.37 -8.22 5.74
CA PHE A 118 16.04 -8.61 5.30
C PHE A 118 15.90 -8.65 3.78
N ASN A 119 15.17 -9.66 3.30
CA ASN A 119 14.82 -9.75 1.88
C ASN A 119 13.49 -9.02 1.63
N LEU A 120 13.57 -7.90 0.92
CA LEU A 120 12.41 -7.02 0.69
C LEU A 120 11.27 -7.72 -0.03
N ILE A 121 11.56 -8.59 -1.00
CA ILE A 121 10.54 -9.39 -1.70
C ILE A 121 9.85 -10.34 -0.72
N ASP A 122 10.65 -11.00 0.12
CA ASP A 122 10.12 -11.98 1.05
C ASP A 122 9.20 -11.38 2.11
N ILE A 123 9.53 -10.17 2.58
CA ILE A 123 8.71 -9.42 3.53
C ILE A 123 7.43 -8.89 2.89
N LEU A 124 7.54 -8.30 1.70
CA LEU A 124 6.41 -7.62 1.07
C LEU A 124 5.44 -8.56 0.39
N VAL A 125 5.92 -9.64 -0.21
CA VAL A 125 5.13 -10.45 -1.15
C VAL A 125 5.30 -11.95 -0.93
N GLY A 126 6.37 -12.36 -0.25
CA GLY A 126 6.73 -13.76 -0.05
C GLY A 126 7.28 -14.37 -1.34
N PHE A 127 8.33 -15.18 -1.25
CA PHE A 127 8.97 -15.74 -2.44
C PHE A 127 8.04 -16.56 -3.33
N ASP A 128 7.18 -17.39 -2.73
CA ASP A 128 6.33 -18.33 -3.47
C ASP A 128 5.27 -17.62 -4.34
N SER A 129 4.80 -16.45 -3.89
CA SER A 129 3.76 -15.66 -4.56
C SER A 129 4.28 -14.41 -5.26
N ALA A 130 5.58 -14.13 -5.18
CA ALA A 130 6.17 -12.88 -5.68
C ALA A 130 5.88 -12.63 -7.16
N GLU A 131 6.17 -13.63 -8.01
CA GLU A 131 5.98 -13.51 -9.46
C GLU A 131 4.53 -13.23 -9.82
N GLN A 132 3.60 -14.09 -9.36
CA GLN A 132 2.17 -13.95 -9.63
C GLN A 132 1.65 -12.58 -9.15
N ARG A 133 1.96 -12.21 -7.91
CA ARG A 133 1.45 -10.98 -7.29
C ARG A 133 2.01 -9.73 -7.97
N MET A 134 3.29 -9.73 -8.32
CA MET A 134 3.90 -8.61 -9.05
C MET A 134 3.35 -8.50 -10.47
N THR A 135 3.14 -9.61 -11.17
CA THR A 135 2.47 -9.60 -12.48
C THR A 135 1.06 -9.04 -12.40
N THR A 136 0.26 -9.45 -11.40
CA THR A 136 -1.08 -8.88 -11.17
C THR A 136 -1.01 -7.37 -10.90
N LEU A 137 -0.09 -6.92 -10.05
CA LEU A 137 0.11 -5.49 -9.80
C LEU A 137 0.45 -4.74 -11.11
N MET A 138 1.34 -5.28 -11.93
CA MET A 138 1.73 -4.67 -13.21
C MET A 138 0.56 -4.61 -14.20
N GLN A 139 -0.29 -5.63 -14.24
CA GLN A 139 -1.52 -5.64 -15.05
C GLN A 139 -2.48 -4.55 -14.59
N HIS A 140 -2.70 -4.38 -13.28
CA HIS A 140 -3.52 -3.30 -12.75
C HIS A 140 -2.94 -1.93 -13.10
N CYS A 141 -1.63 -1.75 -12.94
CA CYS A 141 -0.95 -0.51 -13.34
C CYS A 141 -1.16 -0.20 -14.82
N ASN A 142 -0.99 -1.19 -15.71
CA ASN A 142 -1.23 -1.01 -17.13
C ASN A 142 -2.68 -0.59 -17.43
N ASN A 143 -3.65 -1.25 -16.78
CA ASN A 143 -5.07 -0.94 -16.95
C ASN A 143 -5.39 0.49 -16.48
N PHE A 144 -4.84 0.93 -15.34
CA PHE A 144 -5.02 2.31 -14.87
C PHE A 144 -4.52 3.33 -15.88
N LEU A 145 -3.35 3.10 -16.46
CA LEU A 145 -2.69 4.07 -17.33
C LEU A 145 -3.33 4.14 -18.72
N THR A 146 -3.66 2.98 -19.30
CA THR A 146 -4.23 2.86 -20.66
C THR A 146 -5.74 3.02 -20.70
N GLY A 147 -6.44 2.71 -19.59
CA GLY A 147 -7.89 2.78 -19.50
C GLY A 147 -8.44 4.17 -19.19
N GLU A 148 -9.77 4.25 -19.14
CA GLU A 148 -10.54 5.44 -18.77
C GLU A 148 -10.68 5.59 -17.25
N TYR A 149 -9.54 5.78 -16.57
CA TYR A 149 -9.51 6.04 -15.13
C TYR A 149 -9.30 7.53 -14.84
N PRO A 150 -9.75 8.03 -13.67
CA PRO A 150 -9.50 9.40 -13.25
C PRO A 150 -8.00 9.72 -13.19
N ASP A 151 -7.61 10.95 -13.55
CA ASP A 151 -6.21 11.41 -13.54
C ASP A 151 -5.53 11.22 -12.18
N SER A 152 -6.29 11.32 -11.09
CA SER A 152 -5.78 11.07 -9.74
C SER A 152 -5.31 9.63 -9.53
N SER A 153 -5.99 8.65 -10.13
CA SER A 153 -5.60 7.23 -10.06
C SER A 153 -4.40 6.95 -10.93
N LYS A 154 -4.36 7.55 -12.14
CA LYS A 154 -3.20 7.50 -13.03
C LYS A 154 -1.95 8.10 -12.37
N ALA A 155 -2.09 9.27 -11.76
CA ALA A 155 -0.99 9.93 -11.05
C ALA A 155 -0.47 9.10 -9.86
N LEU A 156 -1.36 8.45 -9.11
CA LEU A 156 -0.97 7.54 -8.02
C LEU A 156 -0.27 6.29 -8.54
N CYS A 157 -0.76 5.72 -9.65
CA CYS A 157 -0.12 4.59 -10.31
C CYS A 157 1.29 4.95 -10.81
N LEU A 158 1.45 6.11 -11.48
CA LEU A 158 2.76 6.60 -11.90
C LEU A 158 3.69 6.85 -10.71
N LYS A 159 3.16 7.41 -9.61
CA LYS A 159 3.93 7.59 -8.37
C LYS A 159 4.42 6.24 -7.81
N LEU A 160 3.58 5.21 -7.81
CA LEU A 160 3.94 3.87 -7.36
C LEU A 160 5.06 3.28 -8.25
N LEU A 161 4.90 3.34 -9.57
CA LEU A 161 5.92 2.87 -10.51
C LEU A 161 7.23 3.63 -10.34
N LEU A 162 7.17 4.95 -10.14
CA LEU A 162 8.36 5.76 -9.88
C LEU A 162 9.06 5.31 -8.59
N ILE A 163 8.31 5.08 -7.51
CA ILE A 163 8.86 4.55 -6.24
C ILE A 163 9.58 3.21 -6.47
N ILE A 164 9.00 2.31 -7.27
CA ILE A 164 9.63 1.01 -7.56
C ILE A 164 10.90 1.20 -8.38
N VAL A 165 10.87 2.01 -9.44
CA VAL A 165 12.01 2.22 -10.34
C VAL A 165 13.17 2.94 -9.64
N THR A 166 12.88 3.91 -8.78
CA THR A 166 13.89 4.72 -8.07
C THR A 166 14.13 4.24 -6.64
N GLY A 167 13.64 3.06 -6.28
CA GLY A 167 13.67 2.57 -4.89
C GLY A 167 15.07 2.27 -4.37
N MET A 168 15.99 1.90 -5.26
CA MET A 168 17.41 1.67 -4.97
C MET A 168 18.28 2.33 -6.03
N ASP A 169 19.43 2.85 -5.63
CA ASP A 169 20.40 3.47 -6.55
C ASP A 169 21.04 2.43 -7.48
N ASN A 170 21.20 1.20 -7.00
CA ASN A 170 21.71 0.10 -7.80
C ASN A 170 20.57 -0.77 -8.34
N VAL A 171 20.44 -0.79 -9.67
CA VAL A 171 19.46 -1.60 -10.40
C VAL A 171 19.56 -3.09 -10.02
N SER A 172 20.77 -3.63 -9.83
CA SER A 172 20.95 -5.05 -9.49
C SER A 172 20.53 -5.43 -8.07
N GLN A 173 20.25 -4.44 -7.21
CA GLN A 173 19.72 -4.65 -5.86
C GLN A 173 18.21 -4.40 -5.79
N ASN A 174 17.61 -3.91 -6.88
CA ASN A 174 16.20 -3.59 -6.93
C ASN A 174 15.38 -4.76 -7.50
N THR A 175 15.17 -5.79 -6.70
CA THR A 175 14.46 -6.99 -7.16
C THR A 175 13.03 -6.72 -7.61
N LEU A 176 12.35 -5.71 -7.06
CA LEU A 176 11.01 -5.31 -7.54
C LEU A 176 11.05 -4.70 -8.95
N LEU A 177 12.12 -3.97 -9.30
CA LEU A 177 12.31 -3.41 -10.64
C LEU A 177 12.45 -4.50 -11.69
N GLU A 178 13.09 -5.63 -11.37
CA GLU A 178 13.19 -6.78 -12.28
C GLU A 178 11.79 -7.23 -12.73
N TYR A 179 10.82 -7.33 -11.81
CA TYR A 179 9.43 -7.66 -12.16
C TYR A 179 8.76 -6.60 -13.03
N VAL A 180 9.07 -5.31 -12.83
CA VAL A 180 8.58 -4.23 -13.70
C VAL A 180 9.15 -4.36 -15.12
N MET A 181 10.43 -4.75 -15.25
CA MET A 181 11.08 -4.94 -16.55
C MET A 181 10.57 -6.18 -17.28
N LEU A 182 10.27 -7.27 -16.55
CA LEU A 182 9.75 -8.52 -17.11
C LEU A 182 8.30 -8.38 -17.58
N ASN A 183 7.48 -7.62 -16.85
CA ASN A 183 6.11 -7.35 -17.26
C ASN A 183 6.13 -6.22 -18.30
N SER A 184 5.81 -6.58 -19.54
CA SER A 184 5.85 -5.81 -20.79
C SER A 184 5.13 -4.44 -20.85
N VAL A 185 4.74 -3.86 -19.72
CA VAL A 185 4.23 -2.48 -19.61
C VAL A 185 5.25 -1.50 -20.19
N LEU A 186 6.56 -1.68 -19.94
CA LEU A 186 7.59 -0.83 -20.57
C LEU A 186 7.71 -1.05 -22.08
N ASN A 187 7.51 -2.28 -22.58
CA ASN A 187 7.55 -2.56 -24.02
C ASN A 187 6.41 -1.87 -24.79
N LEU A 188 5.24 -1.65 -24.17
CA LEU A 188 4.16 -0.86 -24.74
C LEU A 188 4.45 0.65 -24.72
N TRP A 189 5.15 1.15 -23.70
CA TRP A 189 5.48 2.58 -23.56
C TRP A 189 6.66 3.05 -24.42
N PHE A 190 7.67 2.19 -24.65
CA PHE A 190 8.85 2.53 -25.48
C PHE A 190 8.65 2.28 -26.99
N ASN A 191 7.59 1.59 -27.40
CA ASN A 191 7.22 1.38 -28.80
C ASN A 191 6.12 2.34 -29.30
N CYS A 192 5.83 3.41 -28.56
CA CYS A 192 5.00 4.53 -29.02
C CYS A 192 5.86 5.75 -29.34
#